data_AF-A0A2W1AC36-F1
#
_entry.id   AF-A0A2W1AC36-F1
#
_cell.length_a   1.000
_cell.length_b   1.000
_cell.length_c   1.000
_cell.angle_alpha   90.00
_cell.angle_beta   90.00
_cell.angle_gamma   90.00
#
_symmetry.space_group_name_H-M   'P 1'
#
loop_
_entity.id
_entity.type
_entity.pdbx_description
1 polymer ?
#
loop_
_entity_poly.entity_id
_entity_poly.type
_entity_poly.pdbx_seq_one_letter_code
_entity_poly.pdbx_strand_id
1 'polypeptide(L)'
;MREIALSPSRPRLSAPRLFALSLALTAAVGVGLLVIWLTMDPPASDADDLAGLLAVSALVSLAAYLGLLRVLPSRRLGGLGGRVMLVVLFGGALALVNVLITAGFMFLSDHDLALLAGLLTFSLLVSSLLAGQLASSITRPVDELRTAVEGIDPSNPRVQLDVHGHDELAQLGTALNQLVARVQEVQVDRDRAESSAGRSGARRRRISQRSCRKPRVGSKRWPTSASTRASPGSSCTSARNRS
;
A
#
# COMPACT_ATOMS: atom_id res chain seq x y z
N MET A 1 -8.31 3.68 20.77
CA MET A 1 -8.31 4.27 19.41
C MET A 1 -6.95 4.92 19.20
N ARG A 2 -6.12 4.37 18.32
CA ARG A 2 -4.92 5.07 17.81
C ARG A 2 -5.28 5.50 16.40
N GLU A 3 -5.74 6.74 16.23
CA GLU A 3 -5.72 7.37 14.91
C GLU A 3 -4.26 7.62 14.56
N ILE A 4 -3.76 6.86 13.59
CA ILE A 4 -2.48 7.17 12.94
C ILE A 4 -2.82 8.24 11.91
N ALA A 5 -2.79 9.50 12.35
CA ALA A 5 -2.96 10.65 11.47
C ALA A 5 -1.71 10.80 10.59
N LEU A 6 -1.74 10.24 9.38
CA LEU A 6 -0.74 10.48 8.36
C LEU A 6 -1.17 11.66 7.48
N SER A 7 -0.36 12.71 7.57
CA SER A 7 -0.51 13.98 6.87
C SER A 7 -0.62 13.80 5.35
N PRO A 8 -1.44 14.63 4.65
CA PRO A 8 -1.74 14.49 3.23
C PRO A 8 -0.48 14.59 2.36
N SER A 9 0.01 13.44 1.90
CA SER A 9 1.06 13.40 0.88
C SER A 9 0.41 13.37 -0.50
N ARG A 10 -0.08 14.54 -0.94
CA ARG A 10 0.04 14.88 -2.36
C ARG A 10 1.48 14.50 -2.76
N PRO A 11 1.78 14.02 -3.97
CA PRO A 11 3.14 14.08 -4.48
C PRO A 11 3.50 15.56 -4.75
N ARG A 12 3.41 16.42 -3.73
CA ARG A 12 4.32 17.54 -3.59
C ARG A 12 5.67 16.87 -3.61
N LEU A 13 6.40 17.09 -4.70
CA LEU A 13 7.85 16.98 -4.69
C LEU A 13 8.31 17.73 -3.46
N SER A 14 8.50 17.00 -2.37
CA SER A 14 8.96 17.59 -1.14
C SER A 14 10.34 18.14 -1.52
N ALA A 15 10.57 19.42 -1.25
CA ALA A 15 11.88 20.05 -1.43
C ALA A 15 13.05 19.11 -1.07
N PRO A 16 13.00 18.28 0.00
CA PRO A 16 14.05 17.31 0.28
C PRO A 16 14.27 16.22 -0.80
N ARG A 17 13.24 15.73 -1.49
CA ARG A 17 13.42 14.72 -2.57
C ARG A 17 14.10 15.32 -3.80
N LEU A 18 13.71 16.54 -4.17
CA LEU A 18 14.38 17.26 -5.27
C LEU A 18 15.84 17.56 -4.92
N PHE A 19 16.09 17.98 -3.68
CA PHE A 19 17.43 18.26 -3.19
C PHE A 19 18.30 16.99 -3.12
N ALA A 20 17.74 15.88 -2.66
CA ALA A 20 18.44 14.60 -2.64
C ALA A 20 18.78 14.11 -4.05
N LEU A 21 17.89 14.32 -5.03
CA LEU A 21 18.13 13.97 -6.42
C LEU A 21 19.16 14.86 -7.10
N SER A 22 19.09 16.18 -6.90
CA SER A 22 20.11 17.09 -7.43
C SER A 22 21.48 16.77 -6.84
N LEU A 23 21.54 16.46 -5.54
CA LEU A 23 22.76 16.03 -4.87
C LEU A 23 23.27 14.69 -5.43
N ALA A 24 22.39 13.70 -5.62
CA ALA A 24 22.74 12.41 -6.19
C ALA A 24 23.23 12.53 -7.64
N LEU A 25 22.61 13.39 -8.45
CA LEU A 25 23.04 13.65 -9.84
C LEU A 25 24.41 14.32 -9.88
N THR A 26 24.63 15.30 -9.01
CA THR A 26 25.92 16.00 -8.87
C THR A 26 27.01 15.02 -8.42
N ALA A 27 26.70 14.15 -7.46
CA ALA A 27 27.60 13.10 -7.02
C ALA A 27 27.90 12.11 -8.15
N ALA A 28 26.91 11.73 -8.97
CA ALA A 28 27.12 10.82 -10.10
C ALA A 28 28.06 11.43 -11.16
N VAL A 29 27.92 12.73 -11.46
CA VAL A 29 28.86 13.46 -12.32
C VAL A 29 30.27 13.46 -11.70
N GLY A 30 30.37 13.76 -10.41
CA GLY A 30 31.66 13.76 -9.69
C GLY A 30 32.34 12.39 -9.68
N VAL A 31 31.58 11.31 -9.48
CA VAL A 31 32.10 9.93 -9.54
C VAL A 31 32.53 9.58 -10.96
N GLY A 32 31.77 9.95 -11.99
CA GLY A 32 32.17 9.76 -13.39
C GLY A 32 33.51 10.43 -13.70
N LEU A 33 33.67 11.70 -13.31
CA LEU A 33 34.92 12.45 -13.47
C LEU A 33 36.08 11.82 -12.66
N LEU A 34 35.82 11.40 -11.42
CA LEU A 34 36.82 10.75 -10.57
C LEU A 34 37.32 9.43 -11.17
N VAL A 35 36.41 8.59 -11.68
CA VAL A 35 36.77 7.32 -12.30
C VAL A 35 37.68 7.55 -13.50
N ILE A 36 37.36 8.54 -14.34
CA ILE A 36 38.17 8.91 -15.51
C ILE A 36 39.55 9.42 -15.09
N TRP A 37 39.58 10.34 -14.11
CA TRP A 37 40.84 10.91 -13.62
C TRP A 37 41.76 9.82 -13.04
N LEU A 38 41.20 8.88 -12.29
CA LEU A 38 41.95 7.78 -11.68
C LEU A 38 42.45 6.74 -12.71
N THR A 39 41.79 6.61 -13.86
CA THR A 39 42.16 5.59 -14.86
C THR A 39 43.13 6.09 -15.93
N MET A 40 43.11 7.38 -16.30
CA MET A 40 43.78 7.80 -17.55
C MET A 40 44.57 9.12 -17.52
N ASP A 41 44.65 9.85 -16.39
CA ASP A 41 45.42 11.13 -16.28
C ASP A 41 45.26 12.04 -17.54
N PRO A 42 44.03 12.44 -17.88
CA PRO A 42 43.75 13.06 -19.17
C PRO A 42 44.43 14.44 -19.34
N PRO A 43 44.91 14.78 -20.54
CA PRO A 43 45.43 16.11 -20.85
C PRO A 43 44.36 17.18 -20.64
N ALA A 44 44.74 18.33 -20.08
CA ALA A 44 43.82 19.35 -19.56
C ALA A 44 42.84 19.95 -20.58
N SER A 45 43.12 19.85 -21.89
CA SER A 45 42.22 20.29 -22.97
C SER A 45 40.96 19.44 -23.08
N ASP A 46 41.07 18.14 -22.83
CA ASP A 46 39.99 17.17 -23.09
C ASP A 46 39.03 17.11 -21.89
N ALA A 47 39.47 17.63 -20.74
CA ALA A 47 38.66 17.74 -19.53
C ALA A 47 37.49 18.72 -19.70
N ASP A 48 37.68 19.82 -20.44
CA ASP A 48 36.65 20.83 -20.68
C ASP A 48 35.52 20.29 -21.59
N ASP A 49 35.88 19.57 -22.66
CA ASP A 49 34.92 18.93 -23.57
C ASP A 49 34.12 17.83 -22.85
N LEU A 50 34.78 17.02 -22.02
CA LEU A 50 34.10 16.03 -21.18
C LEU A 50 33.17 16.67 -20.17
N ALA A 51 33.61 17.73 -19.48
CA ALA A 51 32.80 18.43 -18.49
C ALA A 51 31.55 19.03 -19.13
N GLY A 52 31.68 19.61 -20.33
CA GLY A 52 30.57 20.09 -21.13
C GLY A 52 29.57 18.99 -21.48
N LEU A 53 30.06 17.84 -21.97
CA LEU A 53 29.23 16.71 -22.34
C LEU A 53 28.49 16.08 -21.14
N LEU A 54 29.16 15.95 -20.00
CA LEU A 54 28.57 15.48 -18.74
C LEU A 54 27.53 16.46 -18.20
N ALA A 55 27.79 17.77 -18.28
CA ALA A 55 26.84 18.80 -17.85
C ALA A 55 25.57 18.80 -18.70
N VAL A 56 25.70 18.69 -20.03
CA VAL A 56 24.57 18.56 -20.95
C VAL A 56 23.79 17.27 -20.66
N SER A 57 24.49 16.15 -20.48
CA SER A 57 23.86 14.86 -20.15
C SER A 57 23.12 14.89 -18.80
N ALA A 58 23.66 15.58 -17.80
CA ALA A 58 23.01 15.81 -16.51
C ALA A 58 21.75 16.67 -16.66
N LEU A 59 21.81 17.75 -17.44
CA LEU A 59 20.64 18.60 -17.76
C LEU A 59 19.55 17.82 -18.50
N VAL A 60 19.92 17.02 -19.50
CA VAL A 60 18.98 16.16 -20.25
C VAL A 60 18.35 15.12 -19.33
N SER A 61 19.15 14.47 -18.48
CA SER A 61 18.66 13.48 -17.50
C SER A 61 17.71 14.10 -16.49
N LEU A 62 18.02 15.30 -15.99
CA LEU A 62 17.16 16.04 -15.08
C LEU A 62 15.86 16.49 -15.76
N ALA A 63 15.94 17.04 -16.98
CA ALA A 63 14.78 17.44 -17.76
C ALA A 63 13.89 16.24 -18.10
N ALA A 64 14.47 15.10 -18.45
CA ALA A 64 13.75 13.87 -18.69
C ALA A 64 13.09 13.33 -17.41
N TYR A 65 13.78 13.37 -16.27
CA TYR A 65 13.19 12.98 -14.98
C TYR A 65 12.03 13.91 -14.57
N LEU A 66 12.18 15.22 -14.74
CA LEU A 66 11.13 16.19 -14.48
C LEU A 66 9.96 16.03 -15.46
N GLY A 67 10.26 15.79 -16.73
CA GLY A 67 9.28 15.45 -17.76
C GLY A 67 8.53 14.17 -17.40
N LEU A 68 9.24 13.15 -16.93
CA LEU A 68 8.67 11.91 -16.45
C LEU A 68 7.70 12.16 -15.30
N LEU A 69 8.11 12.92 -14.28
CA LEU A 69 7.25 13.31 -13.16
C LEU A 69 6.04 14.16 -13.57
N ARG A 70 6.17 14.98 -14.62
CA ARG A 70 5.11 15.86 -15.15
C ARG A 70 4.15 15.14 -16.10
N VAL A 71 4.59 14.09 -16.77
CA VAL A 71 3.81 13.27 -17.71
C VAL A 71 3.16 12.07 -17.01
N LEU A 72 3.78 11.52 -15.95
CA LEU A 72 3.21 10.48 -15.08
C LEU A 72 1.86 10.78 -14.39
N PRO A 73 1.41 12.02 -14.16
CA PRO A 73 0.08 12.29 -13.61
C PRO A 73 -1.05 12.00 -14.61
N SER A 74 -0.72 11.81 -15.89
CA SER A 74 -1.73 11.64 -16.92
C SER A 74 -2.17 10.18 -17.04
N ARG A 75 -3.49 10.01 -16.95
CA ARG A 75 -4.33 8.81 -17.09
C ARG A 75 -4.03 7.85 -18.27
N ARG A 76 -2.96 8.07 -19.06
CA ARG A 76 -2.61 7.32 -20.28
C ARG A 76 -1.52 6.26 -20.10
N LEU A 77 -0.66 6.33 -19.08
CA LEU A 77 0.41 5.33 -18.87
C LEU A 77 0.00 4.15 -17.97
N GLY A 78 -1.26 4.14 -17.51
CA GLY A 78 -2.08 2.94 -17.28
C GLY A 78 -1.68 1.91 -16.23
N GLY A 79 -0.48 1.98 -15.63
CA GLY A 79 -0.06 0.96 -14.67
C GLY A 79 1.40 1.00 -14.22
N LEU A 80 1.72 0.18 -13.21
CA LEU A 80 3.04 -0.11 -12.67
C LEU A 80 3.97 -0.58 -13.80
N GLY A 81 3.45 -1.41 -14.70
CA GLY A 81 4.17 -1.91 -15.87
C GLY A 81 4.61 -0.78 -16.81
N GLY A 82 3.76 0.23 -17.02
CA GLY A 82 4.12 1.40 -17.84
C GLY A 82 5.25 2.22 -17.21
N ARG A 83 5.26 2.36 -15.87
CA ARG A 83 6.34 3.05 -15.15
C ARG A 83 7.65 2.27 -15.21
N VAL A 84 7.61 0.95 -15.02
CA VAL A 84 8.77 0.05 -15.13
C VAL A 84 9.34 0.09 -16.55
N MET A 85 8.49 -0.08 -17.55
CA MET A 85 8.89 -0.05 -18.96
C MET A 85 9.55 1.29 -19.31
N LEU A 86 9.06 2.40 -18.79
CA LEU A 86 9.67 3.70 -19.05
C LEU A 86 11.06 3.81 -18.42
N VAL A 87 11.25 3.41 -17.16
CA VAL A 87 12.60 3.42 -16.53
C VAL A 87 13.58 2.54 -17.31
N VAL A 88 13.14 1.35 -17.75
CA VAL A 88 13.96 0.43 -18.56
C VAL A 88 14.29 1.04 -19.92
N LEU A 89 13.29 1.57 -20.64
CA LEU A 89 13.50 2.22 -21.94
C LEU A 89 14.42 3.43 -21.82
N PHE A 90 14.30 4.21 -20.74
CA PHE A 90 15.13 5.39 -20.52
C PHE A 90 16.58 5.01 -20.21
N GLY A 91 16.82 4.06 -19.30
CA GLY A 91 18.15 3.54 -19.03
C GLY A 91 18.79 2.90 -20.27
N GLY A 92 18.01 2.16 -21.05
CA GLY A 92 18.44 1.59 -22.33
C GLY A 92 18.77 2.64 -23.38
N ALA A 93 17.96 3.70 -23.50
CA ALA A 93 18.21 4.80 -24.41
C ALA A 93 19.50 5.55 -24.04
N LEU A 94 19.74 5.82 -22.75
CA LEU A 94 21.00 6.39 -22.27
C LEU A 94 22.21 5.51 -22.64
N ALA A 95 22.12 4.21 -22.40
CA ALA A 95 23.17 3.27 -22.78
C ALA A 95 23.41 3.26 -24.30
N LEU A 96 22.34 3.27 -25.10
CA LEU A 96 22.43 3.31 -26.56
C LEU A 96 23.07 4.61 -27.05
N VAL A 97 22.66 5.76 -26.50
CA VAL A 97 23.26 7.07 -26.81
C VAL A 97 24.76 7.06 -26.52
N ASN A 98 25.18 6.52 -25.37
CA ASN A 98 26.59 6.39 -25.04
C ASN A 98 27.36 5.57 -26.09
N VAL A 99 26.82 4.41 -26.48
CA VAL A 99 27.44 3.56 -27.51
C VAL A 99 27.49 4.25 -28.87
N LEU A 100 26.44 4.98 -29.26
CA LEU A 100 26.39 5.70 -30.55
C LEU A 100 27.37 6.88 -30.59
N ILE A 101 27.47 7.64 -29.49
CA ILE A 101 28.46 8.70 -29.35
C ILE A 101 29.85 8.09 -29.50
N THR A 102 30.17 7.04 -28.75
CA THR A 102 31.48 6.39 -28.84
C THR A 102 31.75 5.81 -30.22
N ALA A 103 30.78 5.18 -30.87
CA ALA A 103 30.95 4.64 -32.23
C ALA A 103 31.23 5.75 -33.27
N GLY A 104 30.65 6.94 -33.08
CA GLY A 104 30.93 8.12 -33.91
C GLY A 104 32.32 8.70 -33.67
N PHE A 105 32.79 8.69 -32.43
CA PHE A 105 34.11 9.20 -32.04
C PHE A 105 35.24 8.22 -32.36
N MET A 106 35.00 6.91 -32.33
CA MET A 106 36.01 5.87 -32.63
C MET A 106 36.51 5.90 -34.08
N PHE A 107 35.83 6.63 -34.97
CA PHE A 107 36.31 6.99 -36.31
C PHE A 107 37.25 8.21 -36.32
N LEU A 108 37.42 8.89 -35.19
CA LEU A 108 38.06 10.20 -35.03
C LEU A 108 39.26 10.24 -34.04
N SER A 109 39.41 9.37 -33.01
CA SER A 109 40.58 9.46 -32.08
C SER A 109 40.91 8.21 -31.22
N ASP A 110 42.17 8.08 -30.76
CA ASP A 110 42.66 7.02 -29.85
C ASP A 110 42.27 7.22 -28.35
N HIS A 111 41.71 8.38 -27.99
CA HIS A 111 41.42 8.79 -26.59
C HIS A 111 40.02 8.38 -26.07
N ASP A 112 39.18 7.75 -26.89
CA ASP A 112 37.72 7.67 -26.65
C ASP A 112 37.27 6.67 -25.58
N LEU A 113 38.19 5.81 -25.11
CA LEU A 113 37.89 4.82 -24.08
C LEU A 113 37.57 5.48 -22.72
N ALA A 114 38.26 6.58 -22.40
CA ALA A 114 38.02 7.34 -21.17
C ALA A 114 36.62 8.00 -21.18
N LEU A 115 36.24 8.58 -22.32
CA LEU A 115 34.94 9.21 -22.53
C LEU A 115 33.81 8.16 -22.44
N LEU A 116 33.97 7.02 -23.13
CA LEU A 116 33.02 5.89 -23.04
C LEU A 116 32.86 5.41 -21.60
N ALA A 117 33.97 5.18 -20.89
CA ALA A 117 33.94 4.70 -19.51
C ALA A 117 33.22 5.67 -18.57
N GLY A 118 33.46 6.98 -18.73
CA GLY A 118 32.76 8.03 -17.99
C GLY A 118 31.26 8.06 -18.25
N LEU A 119 30.87 8.03 -19.53
CA LEU A 119 29.46 8.06 -19.93
C LEU A 119 28.70 6.81 -19.49
N LEU A 120 29.29 5.62 -19.63
CA LEU A 120 28.71 4.37 -19.15
C LEU A 120 28.54 4.36 -17.64
N THR A 121 29.55 4.82 -16.91
CA THR A 121 29.48 4.95 -15.44
C THR A 121 28.36 5.91 -15.04
N PHE A 122 28.28 7.08 -15.69
CA PHE A 122 27.21 8.05 -15.45
C PHE A 122 25.82 7.44 -15.71
N SER A 123 25.63 6.79 -16.86
CA SER A 123 24.38 6.13 -17.21
C SER A 123 24.00 5.04 -16.21
N LEU A 124 24.96 4.22 -15.77
CA LEU A 124 24.74 3.17 -14.78
C LEU A 124 24.28 3.76 -13.44
N LEU A 125 24.91 4.85 -12.99
CA LEU A 125 24.54 5.54 -11.75
C LEU A 125 23.13 6.13 -11.84
N VAL A 126 22.83 6.86 -12.91
CA VAL A 126 21.50 7.45 -13.12
C VAL A 126 20.41 6.37 -13.22
N SER A 127 20.66 5.31 -13.98
CA SER A 127 19.74 4.17 -14.11
C SER A 127 19.48 3.51 -12.76
N SER A 128 20.53 3.27 -11.97
CA SER A 128 20.41 2.66 -10.64
C SER A 128 19.59 3.52 -9.67
N LEU A 129 19.79 4.84 -9.70
CA LEU A 129 18.99 5.78 -8.90
C LEU A 129 17.51 5.75 -9.27
N LEU A 130 17.19 5.75 -10.57
CA LEU A 130 15.82 5.67 -11.06
C LEU A 130 15.18 4.32 -10.71
N ALA A 131 15.91 3.22 -10.90
CA ALA A 131 15.47 1.88 -10.54
C ALA A 131 15.20 1.75 -9.04
N GLY A 132 16.07 2.28 -8.18
CA GLY A 132 15.86 2.28 -6.73
C GLY A 132 14.63 3.07 -6.29
N GLN A 133 14.43 4.25 -6.87
CA GLN A 133 13.23 5.06 -6.61
C GLN A 133 11.95 4.34 -7.03
N LEU A 134 11.97 3.74 -8.22
CA LEU A 134 10.86 2.95 -8.72
C LEU A 134 10.60 1.73 -7.82
N ALA A 135 11.64 0.97 -7.43
CA ALA A 135 11.52 -0.16 -6.53
C ALA A 135 10.89 0.26 -5.20
N SER A 136 11.33 1.37 -4.59
CA SER A 136 10.77 1.88 -3.34
C SER A 136 9.30 2.30 -3.44
N SER A 137 8.87 2.76 -4.63
CA SER A 137 7.47 3.11 -4.89
C SER A 137 6.55 1.89 -4.99
N ILE A 138 7.13 0.71 -5.26
CA ILE A 138 6.41 -0.56 -5.36
C ILE A 138 6.45 -1.30 -4.02
N THR A 139 7.64 -1.43 -3.41
CA THR A 139 7.83 -2.26 -2.22
C THR A 139 7.16 -1.66 -1.00
N ARG A 140 7.14 -0.33 -0.83
CA ARG A 140 6.49 0.31 0.34
C ARG A 140 4.98 0.01 0.42
N PRO A 141 4.15 0.28 -0.61
CA PRO A 141 2.74 -0.07 -0.55
C PRO A 141 2.50 -1.57 -0.40
N VAL A 142 3.33 -2.42 -1.01
CA VAL A 142 3.21 -3.89 -0.86
C VAL A 142 3.46 -4.32 0.58
N ASP A 143 4.47 -3.76 1.24
CA ASP A 143 4.79 -4.08 2.63
C ASP A 143 3.75 -3.52 3.62
N GLU A 144 3.18 -2.35 3.32
CA GLU A 144 2.02 -1.80 4.03
C GLU A 144 0.79 -2.72 3.89
N LEU A 145 0.48 -3.19 2.69
CA LEU A 145 -0.60 -4.16 2.46
C LEU A 145 -0.34 -5.47 3.21
N ARG A 146 0.89 -5.99 3.16
CA ARG A 146 1.28 -7.20 3.88
C ARG A 146 1.08 -7.03 5.38
N THR A 147 1.61 -5.96 5.96
CA THR A 147 1.50 -5.66 7.39
C THR A 147 0.04 -5.49 7.81
N ALA A 148 -0.76 -4.83 6.96
CA ALA A 148 -2.18 -4.65 7.21
C ALA A 148 -2.92 -5.99 7.25
N VAL A 149 -2.62 -6.91 6.32
CA VAL A 149 -3.21 -8.26 6.30
C VAL A 149 -2.75 -9.10 7.49
N GLU A 150 -1.45 -9.10 7.81
CA GLU A 150 -0.90 -9.81 8.98
C GLU A 150 -1.49 -9.28 10.30
N GLY A 151 -1.86 -8.00 10.35
CA GLY A 151 -2.50 -7.36 11.49
C GLY A 151 -4.02 -7.56 11.60
N ILE A 152 -4.67 -8.25 10.64
CA ILE A 152 -6.11 -8.52 10.73
C ILE A 152 -6.38 -9.54 11.83
N ASP A 153 -7.03 -9.09 12.90
CA ASP A 153 -7.61 -9.99 13.90
C ASP A 153 -8.88 -10.66 13.33
N PRO A 154 -8.94 -11.99 13.21
CA PRO A 154 -10.12 -12.70 12.69
C PRO A 154 -11.40 -12.46 13.51
N SER A 155 -11.25 -12.21 14.82
CA SER A 155 -12.37 -11.97 15.74
C SER A 155 -12.92 -10.54 15.65
N ASN A 156 -12.13 -9.61 15.13
CA ASN A 156 -12.49 -8.21 15.01
C ASN A 156 -11.71 -7.53 13.87
N PRO A 157 -12.05 -7.84 12.61
CA PRO A 157 -11.28 -7.43 11.44
C PRO A 157 -11.48 -5.94 11.17
N ARG A 158 -10.78 -5.08 11.92
CA ARG A 158 -10.77 -3.62 11.76
C ARG A 158 -9.44 -3.17 11.20
N VAL A 159 -9.35 -3.19 9.87
CA VAL A 159 -8.20 -2.66 9.13
C VAL A 159 -8.74 -1.76 8.03
N GLN A 160 -8.22 -0.54 7.97
CA GLN A 160 -8.54 0.41 6.93
C GLN A 160 -7.22 0.90 6.34
N LEU A 161 -6.96 0.47 5.10
CA LEU A 161 -5.81 0.94 4.35
C LEU A 161 -6.12 2.29 3.75
N ASP A 162 -5.17 3.20 3.86
CA ASP A 162 -5.28 4.52 3.27
C ASP A 162 -4.83 4.49 1.81
N VAL A 163 -5.77 4.18 0.92
CA VAL A 163 -5.48 3.88 -0.47
C VAL A 163 -5.28 5.16 -1.27
N HIS A 164 -4.04 5.37 -1.72
CA HIS A 164 -3.65 6.50 -2.53
C HIS A 164 -3.09 6.04 -3.88
N GLY A 165 -3.56 6.67 -4.96
CA GLY A 165 -3.09 6.38 -6.32
C GLY A 165 -4.20 5.82 -7.22
N HIS A 166 -3.85 5.59 -8.48
CA HIS A 166 -4.75 5.03 -9.50
C HIS A 166 -4.10 3.84 -10.23
N ASP A 167 -3.01 3.30 -9.68
CA ASP A 167 -2.31 2.13 -10.21
C ASP A 167 -2.85 0.83 -9.60
N GLU A 168 -2.27 -0.28 -10.02
CA GLU A 168 -2.67 -1.64 -9.66
C GLU A 168 -2.55 -1.89 -8.15
N LEU A 169 -1.57 -1.26 -7.49
CA LEU A 169 -1.40 -1.35 -6.05
C LEU A 169 -2.52 -0.61 -5.30
N ALA A 170 -2.93 0.57 -5.80
CA ALA A 170 -4.08 1.28 -5.25
C ALA A 170 -5.40 0.52 -5.48
N GLN A 171 -5.57 -0.09 -6.66
CA GLN A 171 -6.74 -0.95 -6.92
C GLN A 171 -6.78 -2.15 -5.97
N LEU A 172 -5.63 -2.77 -5.69
CA LEU A 172 -5.52 -3.88 -4.75
C LEU A 172 -5.86 -3.46 -3.31
N GLY A 173 -5.33 -2.32 -2.85
CA GLY A 173 -5.68 -1.76 -1.55
C GLY A 173 -7.18 -1.47 -1.41
N THR A 174 -7.80 -0.95 -2.48
CA THR A 174 -9.25 -0.72 -2.52
C THR A 174 -10.03 -2.02 -2.40
N ALA A 175 -9.63 -3.04 -3.15
CA ALA A 175 -10.26 -4.36 -3.10
C ALA A 175 -10.16 -5.01 -1.72
N LEU A 176 -9.01 -4.86 -1.05
CA LEU A 176 -8.82 -5.36 0.32
C LEU A 176 -9.72 -4.64 1.32
N ASN A 177 -9.82 -3.32 1.25
CA ASN A 177 -10.75 -2.56 2.10
C ASN A 177 -12.22 -3.01 1.90
N GLN A 178 -12.62 -3.26 0.66
CA GLN A 178 -13.96 -3.77 0.36
C GLN A 178 -14.18 -5.18 0.93
N LEU A 179 -13.18 -6.05 0.88
CA LEU A 179 -13.24 -7.38 1.47
C LEU A 179 -13.42 -7.30 2.98
N VAL A 180 -12.61 -6.49 3.68
CA VAL A 180 -12.71 -6.29 5.13
C VAL A 180 -14.08 -5.74 5.52
N ALA A 181 -14.61 -4.77 4.78
CA ALA A 181 -15.95 -4.21 5.02
C ALA A 181 -17.05 -5.28 4.91
N ARG A 182 -16.99 -6.15 3.89
CA ARG A 182 -17.96 -7.26 3.73
C ARG A 182 -17.88 -8.27 4.87
N VAL A 183 -16.67 -8.60 5.34
CA VAL A 183 -16.49 -9.51 6.47
C VAL A 183 -17.09 -8.92 7.75
N GLN A 184 -16.90 -7.62 8.00
CA GLN A 184 -17.50 -6.93 9.13
C GLN A 184 -19.04 -6.95 9.06
N GLU A 185 -19.62 -6.70 7.89
CA GLU A 185 -21.07 -6.72 7.69
C GLU A 185 -21.67 -8.08 8.07
N VAL A 186 -21.06 -9.18 7.61
CA VAL A 186 -21.49 -10.55 7.93
C VAL A 186 -21.40 -10.85 9.44
N GLN A 187 -20.34 -10.38 10.12
CA GLN A 187 -20.20 -10.58 11.56
C GLN A 187 -21.26 -9.83 12.35
N VAL A 188 -21.51 -8.56 12.00
CA VAL A 188 -22.51 -7.74 12.69
C VAL A 188 -23.92 -8.33 12.52
N ASP A 189 -24.24 -8.88 11.35
CA ASP A 189 -25.53 -9.53 11.14
C ASP A 189 -25.69 -10.82 11.94
N ARG A 190 -24.61 -11.60 12.07
CA ARG A 190 -24.60 -12.78 12.93
C ARG A 190 -24.83 -12.42 14.40
N ASP A 191 -24.15 -11.39 14.91
CA ASP A 191 -24.30 -10.94 16.30
C ASP A 191 -25.72 -10.43 16.59
N ARG A 192 -26.32 -9.72 15.62
CA ARG A 192 -27.73 -9.29 15.71
C ARG A 192 -28.69 -10.48 15.74
N ALA A 193 -28.46 -11.49 14.91
CA ALA A 193 -29.26 -12.71 14.88
C ALA A 193 -29.19 -13.45 16.22
N GLU A 194 -27.99 -13.67 16.76
CA GLU A 194 -27.78 -14.32 18.05
C GLU A 194 -28.42 -13.52 19.20
N SER A 195 -28.28 -12.19 19.18
CA SER A 195 -28.90 -11.29 20.16
C SER A 195 -30.43 -11.27 20.09
N SER A 196 -31.02 -11.44 18.91
CA SER A 196 -32.47 -11.50 18.71
C SER A 196 -33.05 -12.85 19.16
N ALA A 197 -32.32 -13.95 18.91
CA ALA A 197 -32.67 -15.28 19.39
C ALA A 197 -32.58 -15.37 20.92
N GLY A 198 -31.52 -14.81 21.52
CA GLY A 198 -31.36 -14.75 22.98
C GLY A 198 -32.48 -13.98 23.68
N ARG A 199 -32.87 -12.82 23.16
CA ARG A 199 -34.00 -12.03 23.68
C ARG A 199 -35.34 -12.76 23.59
N SER A 200 -35.58 -13.46 22.47
CA SER A 200 -36.77 -14.28 22.27
C SER A 200 -36.84 -15.45 23.26
N GLY A 201 -35.71 -16.12 23.49
CA GLY A 201 -35.58 -17.18 24.49
C GLY A 201 -35.83 -16.69 25.92
N ALA A 202 -35.25 -15.54 26.30
CA ALA A 202 -35.44 -14.94 27.62
C ALA A 202 -36.90 -14.51 27.87
N ARG A 203 -37.57 -13.95 26.85
CA ARG A 203 -39.00 -13.60 26.92
C ARG A 203 -39.87 -14.84 27.12
N ARG A 204 -39.57 -15.94 26.41
CA ARG A 204 -40.29 -17.23 26.55
C ARG A 204 -40.17 -17.80 27.97
N ARG A 205 -38.97 -17.75 28.57
CA ARG A 205 -38.74 -18.19 29.96
C ARG A 205 -39.55 -17.38 30.98
N ARG A 206 -39.63 -16.05 30.83
CA ARG A 206 -40.42 -15.19 31.74
C ARG A 206 -41.91 -15.49 31.69
N ILE A 207 -42.46 -15.77 30.51
CA ILE A 207 -43.88 -16.13 30.35
C ILE A 207 -44.17 -17.48 31.04
N SER A 208 -43.30 -18.48 30.84
CA SER A 208 -43.40 -19.78 31.52
C SER A 208 -43.38 -19.65 33.05
N GLN A 209 -42.47 -18.83 33.62
CA GLN A 209 -42.44 -18.61 35.07
C GLN A 209 -43.68 -17.90 35.61
N ARG A 210 -44.26 -16.94 34.86
CA ARG A 210 -45.52 -16.30 35.25
C ARG A 210 -46.69 -17.28 35.26
N SER A 211 -46.74 -18.21 34.30
CA SER A 211 -47.77 -19.24 34.25
C SER A 211 -47.70 -20.22 35.42
N CYS A 212 -46.52 -20.46 36.00
CA CYS A 212 -46.37 -21.31 37.20
C CYS A 212 -46.49 -20.54 38.53
N ARG A 213 -46.71 -19.22 38.51
CA ARG A 213 -46.96 -18.45 39.74
C ARG A 213 -48.39 -18.70 40.18
N LYS A 214 -48.59 -19.67 41.09
CA LYS A 214 -49.90 -19.98 41.70
C LYS A 214 -50.59 -18.68 42.13
N PRO A 215 -51.87 -18.48 41.81
CA PRO A 215 -52.63 -17.36 42.35
C PRO A 215 -52.62 -17.48 43.88
N ARG A 216 -52.24 -16.41 44.58
CA ARG A 216 -52.51 -16.28 46.01
C ARG A 216 -54.03 -16.23 46.14
N VAL A 217 -54.63 -17.37 46.43
CA VAL A 217 -56.04 -17.46 46.81
C VAL A 217 -56.18 -16.73 48.14
N GLY A 218 -56.64 -15.48 48.07
CA GLY A 218 -57.22 -14.80 49.21
C GLY A 218 -58.42 -15.62 49.67
N SER A 219 -58.37 -16.10 50.90
CA SER A 219 -59.47 -16.77 51.56
C SER A 219 -60.70 -15.86 51.56
N LYS A 220 -61.78 -16.29 50.92
CA LYS A 220 -63.17 -16.08 51.40
C LYS A 220 -64.18 -16.86 50.53
N ARG A 221 -64.88 -17.76 51.23
CA ARG A 221 -66.17 -18.42 50.95
C ARG A 221 -66.28 -19.41 49.78
N TRP A 222 -66.62 -20.64 50.18
CA TRP A 222 -67.15 -21.73 49.37
C TRP A 222 -68.59 -21.46 48.89
N PRO A 223 -68.97 -22.04 47.74
CA PRO A 223 -70.09 -22.98 47.78
C PRO A 223 -69.84 -24.26 46.99
N THR A 224 -70.57 -25.29 47.40
CA THR A 224 -70.63 -26.67 46.93
C THR A 224 -71.26 -26.82 45.53
N SER A 225 -70.58 -27.53 44.62
CA SER A 225 -71.03 -28.79 43.96
C SER A 225 -70.44 -29.00 42.55
N ALA A 226 -70.00 -30.27 42.35
CA ALA A 226 -70.01 -31.08 41.12
C ALA A 226 -69.09 -30.83 39.90
N SER A 227 -68.36 -31.92 39.59
CA SER A 227 -67.97 -32.47 38.28
C SER A 227 -66.61 -32.13 37.64
N THR A 228 -65.67 -33.03 37.87
CA THR A 228 -64.89 -33.83 36.90
C THR A 228 -64.59 -33.26 35.49
N ARG A 229 -63.34 -32.85 35.26
CA ARG A 229 -62.48 -33.42 34.19
C ARG A 229 -61.01 -33.02 34.40
N ALA A 230 -60.18 -34.00 34.72
CA ALA A 230 -58.73 -33.86 34.72
C ALA A 230 -58.22 -33.94 33.27
N SER A 231 -57.27 -33.07 32.92
CA SER A 231 -56.40 -33.23 31.75
C SER A 231 -54.96 -32.87 32.14
N PRO A 232 -53.96 -33.55 31.57
CA PRO A 232 -52.68 -33.75 32.23
C PRO A 232 -51.61 -32.76 31.76
N GLY A 233 -50.65 -32.52 32.65
CA GLY A 233 -49.24 -32.39 32.27
C GLY A 233 -48.74 -31.02 31.84
N SER A 234 -48.60 -30.08 32.78
CA SER A 234 -47.50 -29.12 32.73
C SER A 234 -46.69 -29.23 34.01
N SER A 235 -45.91 -30.31 34.12
CA SER A 235 -44.94 -30.53 35.18
C SER A 235 -43.92 -29.40 35.12
N CYS A 236 -44.06 -28.42 36.02
CA CYS A 236 -43.06 -27.38 36.22
C CYS A 236 -41.88 -28.05 36.95
N THR A 237 -41.01 -28.73 36.19
CA THR A 237 -39.81 -29.36 36.73
C THR A 237 -38.89 -28.26 37.24
N SER A 238 -38.87 -28.12 38.57
CA SER A 238 -38.03 -27.22 39.34
C SER A 238 -36.56 -27.48 38.99
N ALA A 239 -35.99 -26.64 38.11
CA ALA A 239 -34.55 -26.45 38.02
C ALA A 239 -34.09 -25.67 39.26
N ARG A 240 -34.04 -26.36 40.39
CA ARG A 240 -33.29 -25.96 41.57
C ARG A 240 -31.97 -26.74 41.49
N ASN A 241 -30.87 -26.01 41.64
CA ASN A 241 -29.50 -26.48 41.88
C ASN A 241 -28.55 -26.55 40.66
N ARG A 242 -27.67 -25.55 40.55
CA ARG A 242 -26.20 -25.71 40.66
C ARG A 242 -25.55 -24.33 40.70
N SER A 243 -25.03 -24.02 41.89
CA SER A 243 -23.88 -23.15 42.14
C SER A 243 -22.63 -23.68 41.46
#